data_AF-A0A382NBN4-F1
#
_entry.id   AF-A0A382NBN4-F1
#
_cell.length_a   1.000
_cell.length_b   1.000
_cell.length_c   1.000
_cell.angle_alpha   90.00
_cell.angle_beta   90.00
_cell.angle_gamma   90.00
#
_symmetry.space_group_name_H-M   'P 1'
#
loop_
_entity.id
_entity.type
_entity.pdbx_description
1 polymer ?
#
loop_
_entity_poly.entity_id
_entity_poly.type
_entity_poly.pdbx_seq_one_letter_code
_entity_poly.pdbx_strand_id
1 'polypeptide(L)'
;GIKVENPKIGSNVADKEIIDGLKMIHSFNQLPVFNKNPINNVHIKNRNRVVFNTQNKDIKIYMRPEIAEEGFKNLVLALSVIEKNEEELSFIDLSFKNKVIAKHKNKVKRDFL
;
A
#
# COMPACT_ATOMS: atom_id res chain seq x y z
N GLY A 1 10.62 -3.69 9.88
CA GLY A 1 10.63 -4.99 10.58
C GLY A 1 10.61 -4.74 12.07
N ILE A 2 10.29 -5.75 12.88
CA ILE A 2 10.41 -5.67 14.34
C ILE A 2 11.89 -5.39 14.66
N LYS A 3 12.20 -4.29 15.35
CA LYS A 3 13.57 -3.87 15.69
C LYS A 3 14.14 -4.58 16.93
N VAL A 4 13.33 -5.42 17.57
CA VAL A 4 13.71 -6.14 18.78
C VAL A 4 14.46 -7.41 18.37
N GLU A 5 15.68 -7.57 18.87
CA GLU A 5 16.41 -8.83 18.76
C GLU A 5 15.80 -9.85 19.74
N ASN A 6 15.46 -11.05 19.25
CA ASN A 6 14.93 -12.16 20.04
C ASN A 6 13.76 -11.80 20.99
N PRO A 7 12.68 -11.19 20.49
CA PRO A 7 11.53 -10.86 21.33
C PRO A 7 10.93 -12.15 21.91
N LYS A 8 10.74 -12.20 23.23
CA LYS A 8 9.99 -13.30 23.86
C LYS A 8 8.52 -13.19 23.43
N ILE A 9 7.84 -14.32 23.32
CA ILE A 9 6.39 -14.36 23.10
C ILE A 9 5.70 -13.54 24.21
N GLY A 10 4.80 -12.62 23.82
CA GLY A 10 4.13 -11.70 24.74
C GLY A 10 4.90 -10.41 25.05
N SER A 11 6.13 -10.25 24.57
CA SER A 11 6.85 -8.98 24.69
C SER A 11 6.18 -7.90 23.86
N ASN A 12 6.11 -6.68 24.40
CA ASN A 12 5.69 -5.54 23.61
C ASN A 12 6.74 -5.27 22.52
N VAL A 13 6.37 -5.54 21.28
CA VAL A 13 7.16 -5.27 20.07
C VAL A 13 6.51 -4.16 19.23
N ALA A 14 5.45 -3.54 19.74
CA ALA A 14 4.64 -2.57 19.03
C ALA A 14 5.27 -1.18 19.09
N ASP A 15 6.17 -0.92 18.14
CA ASP A 15 6.64 0.43 17.85
C ASP A 15 5.51 1.25 17.18
N LYS A 16 5.51 2.57 17.40
CA LYS A 16 4.55 3.50 16.76
C LYS A 16 4.44 3.27 15.25
N GLU A 17 5.57 3.05 14.59
CA GLU A 17 5.67 2.77 13.15
C GLU A 17 4.83 1.53 12.73
N ILE A 18 4.78 0.50 13.59
CA ILE A 18 4.00 -0.73 13.37
C ILE A 18 2.51 -0.45 13.57
N ILE A 19 2.15 0.23 14.65
CA ILE A 19 0.75 0.59 14.96
C ILE A 19 0.17 1.46 13.83
N ASP A 20 0.90 2.48 13.39
CA ASP A 20 0.47 3.37 12.30
C ASP A 20 0.37 2.60 10.98
N GLY A 21 1.30 1.68 10.71
CA GLY A 21 1.21 0.79 9.56
C GLY A 21 -0.05 -0.08 9.57
N LEU A 22 -0.41 -0.67 10.73
CA LEU A 22 -1.63 -1.48 10.87
C LEU A 22 -2.90 -0.65 10.71
N LYS A 23 -2.95 0.56 11.26
CA LYS A 23 -4.07 1.50 11.03
C LYS A 23 -4.23 1.83 9.55
N MET A 24 -3.13 2.07 8.84
CA MET A 24 -3.16 2.34 7.40
C MET A 24 -3.64 1.13 6.60
N ILE A 25 -3.25 -0.10 6.97
CA ILE A 25 -3.82 -1.31 6.36
C ILE A 25 -5.35 -1.32 6.53
N HIS A 26 -5.84 -1.05 7.74
CA HIS A 26 -7.28 -1.00 7.99
C HIS A 26 -7.98 0.06 7.12
N SER A 27 -7.43 1.28 7.04
CA SER A 27 -7.98 2.37 6.22
C SER A 27 -7.98 2.04 4.72
N PHE A 28 -6.91 1.46 4.19
CA PHE A 28 -6.88 1.03 2.79
C PHE A 28 -7.93 -0.05 2.52
N ASN A 29 -8.09 -1.02 3.41
CA ASN A 29 -9.06 -2.10 3.23
C ASN A 29 -10.53 -1.66 3.32
N GLN A 30 -10.82 -0.39 3.63
CA GLN A 30 -12.16 0.18 3.47
C GLN A 30 -12.45 0.64 2.03
N LEU A 31 -11.45 0.70 1.16
CA LEU A 31 -11.61 1.15 -0.23
C LEU A 31 -12.07 -0.02 -1.11
N PRO A 32 -13.07 0.18 -1.99
CA PRO A 32 -13.65 -0.90 -2.81
C PRO A 32 -12.64 -1.70 -3.64
N VAL A 33 -11.61 -1.02 -4.17
CA VAL A 33 -10.53 -1.63 -4.97
C VAL A 33 -9.78 -2.75 -4.24
N PHE A 34 -9.82 -2.78 -2.90
CA PHE A 34 -9.15 -3.80 -2.08
C PHE A 34 -10.09 -4.86 -1.50
N ASN A 35 -11.42 -4.81 -1.76
CA ASN A 35 -12.38 -5.75 -1.18
C ASN A 35 -12.08 -7.23 -1.52
N LYS A 36 -11.71 -7.51 -2.77
CA LYS A 36 -11.39 -8.88 -3.25
C LYS A 36 -9.94 -9.28 -2.98
N ASN A 37 -9.07 -8.31 -2.71
CA ASN A 37 -7.63 -8.51 -2.60
C ASN A 37 -7.07 -7.53 -1.56
N PRO A 38 -7.36 -7.78 -0.27
CA PRO A 38 -7.04 -6.84 0.79
C PRO A 38 -5.54 -6.71 0.97
N ILE A 39 -5.13 -5.57 1.50
CA ILE A 39 -3.78 -5.37 2.02
C ILE A 39 -3.64 -6.19 3.31
N ASN A 40 -2.64 -7.05 3.36
CA ASN A 40 -2.39 -7.89 4.55
C ASN A 40 -0.95 -7.77 5.07
N ASN A 41 -0.11 -6.98 4.40
CA ASN A 41 1.29 -6.86 4.74
C ASN A 41 1.76 -5.42 4.62
N VAL A 42 2.54 -4.99 5.61
CA VAL A 42 3.29 -3.75 5.60
C VAL A 42 4.78 -4.04 5.82
N HIS A 43 5.61 -3.48 4.95
CA HIS A 43 7.05 -3.52 5.04
C HIS A 43 7.60 -2.12 5.25
N ILE A 44 8.00 -1.85 6.49
CA ILE A 44 8.66 -0.60 6.90
C ILE A 44 10.15 -0.77 6.60
N LYS A 45 10.60 -0.22 5.46
CA LYS A 45 12.01 -0.29 5.03
C LYS A 45 12.89 0.62 5.88
N ASN A 46 12.42 1.85 6.09
CA ASN A 46 13.02 2.86 6.96
C ASN A 46 11.93 3.86 7.36
N ARG A 47 12.26 4.85 8.19
CA ARG A 47 11.34 5.91 8.62
C ARG A 47 10.72 6.72 7.46
N ASN A 48 11.33 6.67 6.28
CA ASN A 48 10.96 7.50 5.13
C ASN A 48 10.17 6.73 4.08
N ARG A 49 10.08 5.39 4.14
CA ARG A 49 9.38 4.60 3.13
C ARG A 49 8.74 3.34 3.69
N VAL A 50 7.44 3.27 3.52
CA VAL A 50 6.59 2.14 3.87
C VAL A 50 6.03 1.55 2.57
N VAL A 51 5.96 0.22 2.51
CA VAL A 51 5.41 -0.52 1.38
C VAL A 51 4.29 -1.41 1.88
N PHE A 52 3.11 -1.26 1.30
CA PHE A 52 1.98 -2.15 1.55
C PHE A 52 1.78 -3.08 0.36
N ASN A 53 1.39 -4.32 0.63
CA ASN A 53 1.11 -5.30 -0.41
C ASN A 53 -0.27 -5.90 -0.21
N THR A 54 -0.99 -6.08 -1.31
CA THR A 54 -2.20 -6.90 -1.34
C THR A 54 -1.86 -8.37 -1.07
N GLN A 55 -2.87 -9.14 -0.66
CA GLN A 55 -2.74 -10.57 -0.36
C GLN A 55 -2.17 -11.37 -1.53
N ASN A 56 -2.60 -11.07 -2.75
CA ASN A 56 -2.09 -11.69 -3.98
C ASN A 56 -0.73 -11.12 -4.43
N LYS A 57 -0.22 -10.09 -3.75
CA LYS A 57 1.07 -9.41 -3.99
C LYS A 57 1.22 -8.76 -5.38
N ASP A 58 0.11 -8.53 -6.05
CA ASP A 58 0.02 -7.97 -7.40
C ASP A 58 -0.09 -6.44 -7.41
N ILE A 59 -0.59 -5.84 -6.32
CA ILE A 59 -0.61 -4.39 -6.12
C ILE A 59 0.30 -4.03 -4.94
N LYS A 60 1.22 -3.08 -5.20
CA LYS A 60 2.07 -2.48 -4.18
C LYS A 60 1.71 -1.01 -3.97
N ILE A 61 1.63 -0.58 -2.71
CA ILE A 61 1.46 0.83 -2.37
C ILE A 61 2.72 1.32 -1.69
N TYR A 62 3.37 2.32 -2.27
CA TYR A 62 4.51 3.01 -1.67
C TYR A 62 4.03 4.28 -1.00
N MET A 63 4.57 4.58 0.18
CA MET A 63 4.17 5.76 0.95
C MET A 63 5.33 6.29 1.80
N ARG A 64 5.34 7.60 2.01
CA ARG A 64 6.15 8.23 3.06
C ARG A 64 5.27 8.52 4.28
N PRO A 65 5.65 8.09 5.49
CA PRO A 65 4.83 8.32 6.69
C PRO A 65 4.51 9.80 6.96
N GLU A 66 5.46 10.70 6.67
CA GLU A 66 5.32 12.15 6.88
C GLU A 66 4.10 12.76 6.19
N ILE A 67 3.69 12.20 5.04
CA ILE A 67 2.59 12.71 4.22
C ILE A 67 1.47 11.66 4.05
N ALA A 68 1.37 10.69 4.96
CA ALA A 68 0.45 9.57 4.84
C ALA A 68 -1.02 10.00 4.71
N GLU A 69 -1.45 10.98 5.52
CA GLU A 69 -2.83 11.48 5.49
C GLU A 69 -3.16 12.15 4.16
N GLU A 70 -2.27 13.03 3.67
CA GLU A 70 -2.40 13.70 2.37
C GLU A 70 -2.42 12.67 1.23
N GLY A 71 -1.49 11.72 1.25
CA GLY A 71 -1.41 10.64 0.28
C GLY A 71 -2.68 9.79 0.24
N PHE A 72 -3.26 9.47 1.40
CA PHE A 72 -4.52 8.72 1.48
C PHE A 72 -5.69 9.50 0.89
N LYS A 73 -5.84 10.80 1.24
CA LYS A 73 -6.89 11.66 0.65
C LYS A 73 -6.76 11.75 -0.87
N ASN A 74 -5.54 11.95 -1.36
CA ASN A 74 -5.28 12.01 -2.80
C ASN A 74 -5.59 10.67 -3.49
N LEU A 75 -5.31 9.53 -2.84
CA LEU A 75 -5.68 8.22 -3.35
C LEU A 75 -7.19 8.06 -3.49
N VAL A 76 -7.96 8.41 -2.46
CA VAL A 76 -9.43 8.32 -2.49
C VAL A 76 -9.99 9.11 -3.68
N LEU A 77 -9.49 10.33 -3.91
CA LEU A 77 -9.89 11.14 -5.05
C LEU A 77 -9.48 10.49 -6.38
N ALA A 78 -8.25 9.98 -6.48
CA ALA A 78 -7.74 9.35 -7.70
C ALA A 78 -8.49 8.07 -8.08
N LEU A 79 -8.91 7.26 -7.10
CA LEU A 79 -9.65 6.01 -7.35
C LEU A 79 -10.96 6.25 -8.09
N SER A 80 -11.67 7.34 -7.80
CA SER A 80 -12.89 7.73 -8.53
C SER A 80 -12.68 7.91 -10.05
N VAL A 81 -11.43 8.15 -10.47
CA VAL A 81 -11.04 8.27 -11.87
C VAL A 81 -10.45 6.97 -12.41
N ILE A 82 -9.78 6.18 -11.55
CA ILE A 82 -9.07 4.94 -11.91
C ILE A 82 -10.02 3.73 -12.06
N GLU A 83 -11.22 3.78 -11.46
CA GLU A 83 -12.20 2.67 -11.40
C GLU A 83 -12.41 1.87 -12.70
N LYS A 84 -12.17 2.46 -13.88
CA LYS A 84 -12.29 1.78 -15.17
C LYS A 84 -11.20 0.73 -15.46
N ASN A 85 -10.05 0.75 -14.76
CA ASN A 85 -8.89 -0.11 -15.06
C ASN A 85 -8.25 -0.75 -13.82
N GLU A 86 -9.00 -0.93 -12.73
CA GLU A 86 -8.48 -1.42 -11.45
C GLU A 86 -7.77 -2.78 -11.54
N GLU A 87 -8.29 -3.70 -12.37
CA GLU A 87 -7.72 -5.05 -12.57
C GLU A 87 -6.29 -5.01 -13.16
N GLU A 88 -5.96 -3.91 -13.84
CA GLU A 88 -4.65 -3.71 -14.43
C GLU A 88 -3.69 -3.00 -13.47
N LEU A 89 -4.08 -2.57 -12.27
CA LEU A 89 -3.14 -1.88 -11.36
C LEU A 89 -1.98 -2.79 -10.95
N SER A 90 -0.76 -2.24 -10.99
CA SER A 90 0.48 -2.89 -10.55
C SER A 90 1.10 -2.21 -9.34
N PHE A 91 1.11 -0.87 -9.32
CA PHE A 91 1.49 -0.14 -8.13
C PHE A 91 0.84 1.23 -8.05
N ILE A 92 0.80 1.74 -6.82
CA ILE A 92 0.40 3.10 -6.46
C ILE A 92 1.55 3.69 -5.63
N ASP A 93 2.00 4.89 -5.96
CA ASP A 93 3.01 5.63 -5.19
C ASP A 93 2.41 6.93 -4.65
N LEU A 94 2.28 6.98 -3.33
CA LEU A 94 1.78 8.10 -2.53
C LEU A 94 2.94 8.90 -1.89
N SER A 95 4.18 8.68 -2.36
CA SER A 95 5.36 9.33 -1.81
C SER A 95 5.51 10.78 -2.24
N PHE A 96 4.67 11.29 -3.14
CA PHE A 96 4.80 12.63 -3.72
C PHE A 96 3.71 13.56 -3.19
N LYS A 97 4.08 14.78 -2.80
CA LYS A 97 3.11 15.80 -2.37
C LYS A 97 2.17 16.14 -3.53
N ASN A 98 0.88 16.25 -3.23
CA ASN A 98 -0.21 16.62 -4.12
C ASN A 98 -0.35 15.72 -5.36
N LYS A 99 0.17 14.49 -5.33
CA LYS A 99 0.22 13.62 -6.51
C LYS A 99 0.04 12.15 -6.12
N VAL A 100 -0.62 11.41 -7.00
CA VAL A 100 -0.70 9.95 -6.98
C VAL A 100 -0.09 9.44 -8.27
N ILE A 101 0.88 8.53 -8.18
CA ILE A 101 1.40 7.84 -9.35
C ILE A 101 0.80 6.44 -9.37
N ALA A 102 0.01 6.12 -10.38
CA ALA A 102 -0.51 4.78 -10.61
C ALA A 102 0.14 4.17 -11.85
N LYS A 103 0.57 2.92 -11.75
CA LYS A 103 1.05 2.14 -12.89
C LYS A 103 0.12 0.97 -13.13
N HIS A 104 -0.29 0.81 -14.39
CA HIS A 104 -1.01 -0.36 -14.86
C HIS A 104 -0.04 -1.40 -15.44
N LYS A 105 -0.42 -2.68 -15.37
CA LYS A 105 0.25 -3.82 -15.99
C LYS A 105 0.14 -3.60 -17.50
N ASN A 106 1.27 -3.64 -18.20
CA ASN A 106 1.22 -3.67 -19.65
C ASN A 106 0.58 -5.02 -20.04
N LYS A 107 -0.60 -5.00 -20.68
CA LYS A 107 -1.07 -6.16 -21.44
C LYS A 107 -0.09 -6.37 -22.59
N VAL A 108 0.90 -7.24 -22.40
CA VAL A 108 1.67 -7.78 -23.52
C VAL A 108 0.66 -8.56 -24.35
N LYS A 109 0.20 -7.98 -25.47
CA LYS A 109 -0.47 -8.76 -26.51
C LYS A 109 0.53 -9.80 -26.96
N ARG A 110 0.37 -11.04 -26.49
CA ARG A 110 1.01 -12.18 -27.14
C ARG A 110 0.16 -12.45 -28.37
N ASP A 111 0.57 -11.86 -29.47
CA ASP A 111 0.12 -12.29 -30.78
C ASP A 111 0.65 -13.72 -30.93
N PHE A 112 -0.22 -14.71 -30.77
CA PHE A 112 0.08 -16.09 -31.10
C PHE A 112 0.20 -16.15 -32.63
N LEU A 113 1.43 -16.24 -33.13
CA LEU A 113 1.75 -16.63 -34.50
C LEU A 113 1.68 -18.16 -34.63
#